data_AF-A0A2D9C9L3-F1
#
_entry.id   AF-A0A2D9C9L3-F1
#
_cell.length_a   1.000
_cell.length_b   1.000
_cell.length_c   1.000
_cell.angle_alpha   90.00
_cell.angle_beta   90.00
_cell.angle_gamma   90.00
#
_symmetry.space_group_name_H-M   'P 1'
#
loop_
_entity.id
_entity.type
_entity.pdbx_description
1 polymer ?
#
loop_
_entity_poly.entity_id
_entity_poly.type
_entity_poly.pdbx_seq_one_letter_code
_entity_poly.pdbx_strand_id
1 'polypeptide(L)'
;MKLDPESASPYGVGNGPIDVYIAKRHARKQTYVMEEARQFASLHMTQRLLERRSKNTLFLWTYLTHNYDIGDDIKLTEVNYRKWCGGNSHAWRDAVDDLLAMGAIERADTSKIRGSVYRRVV
;
A
#
# COMPACT_ATOMS: atom_id res chain seq x y z
N MET A 1 24.16 25.75 53.84
CA MET A 1 24.76 25.35 52.54
C MET A 1 23.87 25.91 51.44
N LYS A 2 24.38 26.89 50.69
CA LYS A 2 23.72 27.42 49.48
C LYS A 2 24.00 26.43 48.35
N LEU A 3 22.98 26.01 47.62
CA LEU A 3 23.12 25.22 46.39
C LEU A 3 23.51 26.18 45.26
N ASP A 4 24.66 25.92 44.62
CA ASP A 4 25.11 26.63 43.44
C ASP A 4 24.18 26.34 42.24
N PRO A 5 23.75 27.36 41.46
CA PRO A 5 22.84 27.17 40.34
C PRO A 5 23.51 26.68 39.03
N GLU A 6 24.80 26.31 39.04
CA GLU A 6 25.55 25.92 37.83
C GLU A 6 25.69 24.41 37.63
N SER A 7 24.64 23.63 37.92
CA SER A 7 24.55 22.21 37.55
C SER A 7 23.58 21.96 36.38
N ALA A 8 23.27 22.99 35.60
CA ALA A 8 22.52 22.80 34.36
C ALA A 8 23.46 22.20 33.30
N SER A 9 23.29 20.90 33.03
CA SER A 9 23.79 20.26 31.81
C SER A 9 23.52 21.15 30.60
N PRO A 10 24.49 21.38 29.69
CA PRO A 10 24.35 22.33 28.57
C PRO A 10 23.36 21.85 27.51
N TYR A 11 22.87 20.61 27.63
CA TYR A 11 21.83 20.06 26.77
C TYR A 11 20.46 20.31 27.38
N GLY A 12 20.07 21.59 27.36
CA GLY A 12 18.71 22.03 27.62
C GLY A 12 17.73 21.24 26.73
N VAL A 13 16.71 20.70 27.37
CA VAL A 13 15.63 19.94 26.76
C VAL A 13 14.87 20.86 25.80
N GLY A 14 15.07 20.73 24.49
CA GLY A 14 14.27 21.45 23.49
C GLY A 14 14.90 21.56 22.10
N ASN A 15 14.40 20.75 21.15
CA ASN A 15 14.33 21.00 19.70
C ASN A 15 15.48 21.80 19.07
N GLY A 16 16.69 21.25 19.04
CA GLY A 16 17.82 21.82 18.29
C GLY A 16 17.77 21.49 16.78
N PRO A 17 18.45 22.28 15.91
CA PRO A 17 18.50 22.04 14.45
C PRO A 17 19.12 20.69 14.05
N ILE A 18 19.91 20.07 14.94
CA ILE A 18 20.52 18.76 14.75
C ILE A 18 19.46 17.64 14.86
N ASP A 19 18.56 17.70 15.84
CA ASP A 19 17.46 16.74 15.99
C ASP A 19 16.51 16.79 14.79
N VAL A 20 16.24 17.99 14.26
CA VAL A 20 15.44 18.18 13.06
C VAL A 20 16.13 17.59 11.82
N TYR A 21 17.45 17.71 11.70
CA TYR A 21 18.21 17.13 10.58
C TYR A 21 18.23 15.60 10.64
N ILE A 22 18.47 15.04 11.84
CA ILE A 22 18.43 13.59 12.08
C ILE A 22 17.02 13.07 11.78
N ALA A 23 15.96 13.68 12.33
CA ALA A 23 14.58 13.29 12.07
C ALA A 23 14.23 13.33 10.58
N LYS A 24 14.63 14.39 9.84
CA LYS A 24 14.42 14.48 8.39
C LYS A 24 15.17 13.39 7.61
N ARG A 25 16.40 13.06 8.01
CA ARG A 25 17.18 11.99 7.38
C ARG A 25 16.57 10.61 7.66
N HIS A 26 16.10 10.36 8.87
CA HIS A 26 15.41 9.12 9.23
C HIS A 26 14.07 9.00 8.48
N ALA A 27 13.28 10.07 8.43
CA ALA A 27 12.03 10.10 7.67
C ALA A 27 12.25 9.79 6.18
N ARG A 28 13.27 10.37 5.54
CA ARG A 28 13.62 10.09 4.14
C ARG A 28 14.11 8.66 3.90
N LYS A 29 14.93 8.13 4.81
CA LYS A 29 15.36 6.72 4.74
C LYS A 29 14.17 5.79 4.92
N GLN A 30 13.26 6.12 5.83
CA GLN A 30 12.06 5.34 6.09
C GLN A 30 11.11 5.36 4.89
N THR A 31 10.90 6.51 4.23
CA THR A 31 10.09 6.57 3.00
C THR A 31 10.70 5.72 1.88
N TYR A 32 12.02 5.76 1.70
CA TYR A 32 12.71 4.96 0.69
C TYR A 32 12.60 3.45 0.95
N VAL A 33 12.84 3.01 2.18
CA VAL A 33 12.69 1.60 2.58
C VAL A 33 11.25 1.11 2.40
N MET A 34 10.27 1.96 2.71
CA MET A 34 8.86 1.63 2.51
C MET A 34 8.50 1.52 1.02
N GLU A 35 9.08 2.36 0.17
CA GLU A 35 8.86 2.33 -1.28
C GLU A 35 9.48 1.08 -1.92
N GLU A 36 10.71 0.72 -1.54
CA GLU A 36 11.33 -0.54 -1.96
C GLU A 36 10.50 -1.76 -1.49
N ALA A 37 10.08 -1.78 -0.23
CA ALA A 37 9.26 -2.87 0.32
C ALA A 37 7.95 -3.06 -0.47
N ARG A 38 7.31 -1.97 -0.91
CA ARG A 38 6.10 -2.00 -1.75
C ARG A 38 6.39 -2.57 -3.13
N GLN A 39 7.49 -2.16 -3.77
CA GLN A 39 7.89 -2.70 -5.07
C GLN A 39 8.19 -4.19 -4.98
N PHE A 40 8.91 -4.63 -3.95
CA PHE A 40 9.17 -6.06 -3.71
C PHE A 40 7.89 -6.86 -3.46
N ALA A 41 6.95 -6.32 -2.68
CA ALA A 41 5.66 -6.97 -2.44
C ALA A 41 4.87 -7.14 -3.75
N SER A 42 4.87 -6.12 -4.61
CA SER A 42 4.19 -6.17 -5.91
C SER A 42 4.85 -7.15 -6.90
N LEU A 43 6.18 -7.23 -6.92
CA LEU A 43 6.93 -8.20 -7.71
C LEU A 43 6.66 -9.64 -7.24
N HIS A 44 6.70 -9.87 -5.92
CA HIS A 44 6.40 -11.17 -5.34
C HIS A 44 4.96 -11.61 -5.65
N MET A 45 4.00 -10.67 -5.61
CA MET A 45 2.62 -10.92 -6.01
C MET A 45 2.52 -11.39 -7.47
N THR A 46 3.22 -10.69 -8.36
CA THR A 46 3.28 -11.01 -9.79
C THR A 46 3.85 -12.42 -10.01
N GLN A 47 4.93 -12.79 -9.29
CA GLN A 47 5.52 -14.13 -9.36
C GLN A 47 4.53 -15.21 -8.92
N ARG A 48 3.85 -15.03 -7.79
CA ARG A 48 2.85 -16.00 -7.29
C ARG A 48 1.69 -16.19 -8.27
N LEU A 49 1.24 -15.11 -8.92
CA LEU A 49 0.18 -15.17 -9.93
C LEU A 49 0.63 -15.92 -11.20
N LEU A 50 1.87 -15.74 -11.61
CA LEU A 50 2.48 -16.49 -12.72
C LEU A 50 2.59 -17.99 -12.39
N GLU A 51 3.07 -18.34 -11.19
CA GLU A 51 3.17 -19.72 -10.72
C GLU A 51 1.81 -20.42 -10.68
N ARG A 52 0.78 -19.71 -10.20
CA ARG A 52 -0.61 -20.19 -10.19
C ARG A 52 -1.25 -20.27 -11.57
N ARG A 53 -0.60 -19.74 -12.62
CA ARG A 53 -1.13 -19.63 -14.00
C ARG A 53 -2.49 -18.92 -14.07
N SER A 54 -2.77 -18.02 -13.12
CA SER A 54 -4.04 -17.30 -13.05
C SER A 54 -3.98 -16.06 -13.94
N LYS A 55 -4.15 -16.27 -15.26
CA LYS A 55 -4.00 -15.23 -16.29
C LYS A 55 -4.90 -14.03 -16.03
N ASN A 56 -6.17 -14.26 -15.70
CA ASN A 56 -7.17 -13.21 -15.47
C ASN A 56 -6.82 -12.34 -14.25
N THR A 57 -6.44 -12.97 -13.14
CA THR A 57 -5.99 -12.29 -11.93
C THR A 57 -4.71 -11.50 -12.18
N LEU A 58 -3.78 -12.03 -12.98
CA LEU A 58 -2.56 -11.33 -13.37
C LEU A 58 -2.83 -10.07 -14.21
N PHE A 59 -3.78 -10.13 -15.16
CA PHE A 59 -4.17 -8.95 -15.94
C PHE A 59 -4.77 -7.86 -15.06
N LEU A 60 -5.68 -8.25 -14.16
CA LEU A 60 -6.27 -7.31 -13.22
C LEU A 60 -5.21 -6.71 -12.30
N TRP A 61 -4.32 -7.54 -11.73
CA TRP A 61 -3.23 -7.08 -10.87
C TRP A 61 -2.33 -6.07 -11.57
N THR A 62 -1.90 -6.39 -12.80
CA THR A 62 -1.08 -5.48 -13.62
C THR A 62 -1.82 -4.17 -13.89
N TYR A 63 -3.11 -4.22 -14.20
CA TYR A 63 -3.90 -3.00 -14.41
C TYR A 63 -3.96 -2.15 -13.15
N LEU A 64 -4.22 -2.75 -11.98
CA LEU A 64 -4.32 -2.02 -10.72
C LEU A 64 -3.00 -1.36 -10.34
N THR A 65 -1.87 -2.06 -10.48
CA THR A 65 -0.55 -1.53 -10.11
C THR A 65 -0.11 -0.34 -10.97
N HIS A 66 -0.61 -0.24 -12.21
CA HIS A 66 -0.30 0.87 -13.11
C HIS A 66 -1.22 2.09 -12.94
N ASN A 67 -2.42 1.90 -12.39
CA ASN A 67 -3.46 2.95 -12.41
C ASN A 67 -3.89 3.45 -11.03
N TYR A 68 -3.55 2.74 -9.95
CA TYR A 68 -3.96 3.07 -8.59
C TYR A 68 -2.77 2.96 -7.66
N ASP A 69 -2.59 3.92 -6.75
CA ASP A 69 -1.59 3.85 -5.69
C ASP A 69 -2.09 3.06 -4.49
N ILE A 70 -1.18 2.65 -3.60
CA ILE A 70 -1.55 1.97 -2.36
C ILE A 70 -2.36 2.93 -1.47
N GLY A 71 -3.52 2.45 -1.02
CA GLY A 71 -4.50 3.23 -0.27
C GLY A 71 -5.63 3.79 -1.13
N ASP A 72 -5.51 3.73 -2.46
CA ASP A 72 -6.56 4.25 -3.35
C ASP A 72 -7.79 3.35 -3.37
N ASP A 73 -8.95 4.01 -3.41
CA ASP A 73 -10.24 3.38 -3.59
C ASP A 73 -10.48 3.06 -5.08
N ILE A 74 -10.56 1.77 -5.39
CA ILE A 74 -10.79 1.20 -6.71
C ILE A 74 -12.28 0.91 -6.89
N LYS A 75 -12.91 1.55 -7.87
CA LYS A 75 -14.26 1.20 -8.32
C LYS A 75 -14.22 -0.04 -9.22
N LEU A 76 -14.05 -1.20 -8.61
CA LEU A 76 -13.94 -2.48 -9.30
C LEU A 76 -15.30 -3.17 -9.40
N THR A 77 -15.95 -2.99 -10.55
CA THR A 77 -17.19 -3.67 -10.92
C THR A 77 -16.94 -4.66 -12.05
N GLU A 78 -17.86 -5.60 -12.29
CA GLU A 78 -17.79 -6.52 -13.44
C GLU A 78 -17.62 -5.77 -14.76
N VAL A 79 -18.34 -4.66 -14.93
CA VAL A 79 -18.34 -3.84 -16.15
C VAL A 79 -16.96 -3.26 -16.39
N ASN A 80 -16.35 -2.69 -15.35
CA ASN A 80 -15.00 -2.13 -15.42
C ASN A 80 -13.96 -3.22 -15.64
N TYR A 81 -14.07 -4.34 -14.93
CA TYR A 81 -13.20 -5.50 -15.12
C TYR A 81 -13.23 -5.99 -16.57
N ARG A 82 -14.42 -6.16 -17.16
CA ARG A 82 -14.56 -6.58 -18.56
C ARG A 82 -13.93 -5.58 -19.51
N LYS A 83 -14.06 -4.28 -19.24
CA LYS A 83 -13.42 -3.21 -20.03
C LYS A 83 -11.90 -3.24 -19.95
N TRP A 84 -11.33 -3.54 -18.79
CA TRP A 84 -9.88 -3.52 -18.56
C TRP A 84 -9.20 -4.82 -18.97
N CYS A 85 -9.84 -5.96 -18.73
CA CYS A 85 -9.22 -7.29 -18.82
C CYS A 85 -9.89 -8.21 -19.86
N GLY A 86 -11.04 -7.85 -20.42
CA GLY A 86 -11.73 -8.62 -21.47
C GLY A 86 -12.39 -9.94 -21.03
N GLY A 87 -12.50 -10.21 -19.72
CA GLY A 87 -13.07 -11.45 -19.17
C GLY A 87 -14.59 -11.45 -18.96
N ASN A 88 -15.14 -12.61 -18.57
CA ASN A 88 -16.56 -12.79 -18.23
C ASN A 88 -16.84 -12.60 -16.72
N SER A 89 -18.10 -12.74 -16.32
CA SER A 89 -18.54 -12.57 -14.92
C SER A 89 -17.89 -13.56 -13.94
N HIS A 90 -17.62 -14.79 -14.39
CA HIS A 90 -16.93 -15.79 -13.56
C HIS A 90 -15.46 -15.43 -13.36
N ALA A 91 -14.76 -15.09 -14.45
CA ALA A 91 -13.38 -14.64 -14.42
C ALA A 91 -13.19 -13.40 -13.55
N TRP A 92 -14.15 -12.48 -13.55
CA TRP A 92 -14.17 -11.33 -12.66
C TRP A 92 -14.18 -11.75 -11.19
N ARG A 93 -15.14 -12.60 -10.80
CA ARG A 93 -15.26 -13.04 -9.40
C ARG A 93 -14.01 -13.77 -8.94
N ASP A 94 -13.53 -14.72 -9.73
CA ASP A 94 -12.34 -15.51 -9.39
C ASP A 94 -11.12 -14.59 -9.23
N ALA A 95 -10.95 -13.60 -10.12
CA ALA A 95 -9.84 -12.66 -10.04
C ALA A 95 -9.92 -11.76 -8.79
N VAL A 96 -11.12 -11.29 -8.44
CA VAL A 96 -11.32 -10.47 -7.24
C VAL A 96 -11.11 -11.28 -5.97
N ASP A 97 -11.68 -12.49 -5.91
CA ASP A 97 -11.55 -13.38 -4.76
C ASP A 97 -10.11 -13.82 -4.55
N ASP A 98 -9.37 -14.11 -5.62
CA ASP A 98 -7.93 -14.37 -5.56
C ASP A 98 -7.17 -13.18 -4.95
N LEU A 99 -7.41 -11.96 -5.44
CA LEU A 99 -6.72 -10.76 -4.94
C LEU A 99 -7.06 -10.45 -3.49
N LEU A 100 -8.32 -10.67 -3.07
CA LEU A 100 -8.74 -10.57 -1.68
C LEU A 100 -8.04 -11.62 -0.80
N ALA A 101 -8.04 -12.88 -1.24
CA ALA A 101 -7.43 -13.99 -0.48
C ALA A 101 -5.91 -13.82 -0.32
N MET A 102 -5.26 -13.16 -1.27
CA MET A 102 -3.84 -12.84 -1.20
C MET A 102 -3.55 -11.51 -0.48
N GLY A 103 -4.57 -10.76 -0.06
CA GLY A 103 -4.42 -9.46 0.62
C GLY A 103 -3.90 -8.33 -0.27
N ALA A 104 -4.03 -8.45 -1.59
CA ALA A 104 -3.64 -7.40 -2.55
C ALA A 104 -4.60 -6.20 -2.50
N ILE A 105 -5.88 -6.52 -2.29
CA ILE A 105 -6.96 -5.55 -2.17
C ILE A 105 -7.81 -5.90 -0.95
N GLU A 106 -8.49 -4.89 -0.41
CA GLU A 106 -9.48 -5.05 0.65
C GLU A 106 -10.81 -4.41 0.23
N ARG A 107 -11.90 -4.74 0.92
CA ARG A 107 -13.20 -4.11 0.65
C ARG A 107 -13.25 -2.75 1.36
N ALA A 108 -13.61 -1.69 0.64
CA ALA A 108 -13.77 -0.38 1.24
C ALA A 108 -15.16 -0.28 1.91
N ASP A 109 -15.18 -0.06 3.23
CA ASP A 109 -16.39 0.00 4.08
C ASP A 109 -17.37 1.14 3.74
N THR A 110 -16.99 2.05 2.83
CA THR A 110 -17.71 3.29 2.56
C THR A 110 -18.92 3.14 1.63
N SER A 111 -19.16 1.98 1.03
CA SER A 111 -20.25 1.82 0.06
C SER A 111 -21.50 1.15 0.65
N LYS A 112 -22.60 1.92 0.72
CA LYS A 112 -23.98 1.40 0.92
C LYS A 112 -24.41 0.44 -0.21
N ILE A 113 -23.61 0.32 -1.26
CA ILE A 113 -23.77 -0.60 -2.38
C ILE A 113 -22.79 -1.75 -2.12
N ARG A 114 -23.31 -2.92 -1.73
CA ARG A 114 -22.50 -4.13 -1.49
C ARG A 114 -21.48 -4.35 -2.62
N GLY A 115 -20.19 -4.20 -2.30
CA GLY A 115 -19.09 -4.87 -3.00
C GLY A 115 -18.60 -4.28 -4.32
N SER A 116 -18.72 -2.96 -4.55
CA SER A 116 -18.21 -2.32 -5.79
C SER A 116 -16.98 -1.44 -5.61
N VAL A 117 -16.54 -1.22 -4.37
CA VAL A 117 -15.36 -0.40 -4.05
C VAL A 117 -14.40 -1.22 -3.20
N TYR A 118 -13.16 -1.26 -3.67
CA TYR A 118 -12.06 -1.97 -3.04
C TYR A 118 -10.95 -0.97 -2.77
N ARG A 119 -9.99 -1.31 -1.92
CA ARG A 119 -8.81 -0.49 -1.69
C ARG A 119 -7.55 -1.26 -2.03
N ARG A 120 -6.58 -0.61 -2.68
CA ARG A 120 -5.29 -1.20 -2.97
C ARG A 120 -4.45 -1.29 -1.70
N VAL A 121 -3.99 -2.48 -1.33
CA VAL A 121 -3.18 -2.72 -0.13
C VAL A 121 -1.71 -2.92 -0.47
N VAL A 122 -1.44 -3.57 -1.62
CA VAL A 122 -0.10 -3.89 -2.13
C VAL A 122 0.14 -3.23 -3.47
#